data_AF-A0A251YRI6-F1
#
_entry.id   AF-A0A251YRI6-F1
#
_cell.length_a   1.000
_cell.length_b   1.000
_cell.length_c   1.000
_cell.angle_alpha   90.00
_cell.angle_beta   90.00
_cell.angle_gamma   90.00
#
_symmetry.space_group_name_H-M   'P 1'
#
loop_
_entity.id
_entity.type
_entity.pdbx_description
1 polymer ?
#
loop_
_entity_poly.entity_id
_entity_poly.type
_entity_poly.pdbx_seq_one_letter_code
_entity_poly.pdbx_strand_id
1 'polypeptide(L)'
;MLVAVGATVALTSVLDIGGREVGVVALDPDRAVPSRWDDWYRDAATGVGDFRGLTVIGLENPRDDSRCVVVASGPGRRGTPTGGCGAGSFPARALVTVDDDMPAELRDAFTEGTALEFVLDGGSVRVAAG
;
A
#
# COMPACT_ATOMS: atom_id res chain seq x y z
N MET A 1 40.98 -37.51 12.20
CA MET A 1 39.79 -37.23 11.37
C MET A 1 39.50 -35.75 11.47
N LEU A 2 39.50 -35.03 10.34
CA LEU A 2 39.12 -33.62 10.25
C LEU A 2 37.75 -33.57 9.56
N VAL A 3 36.73 -33.07 10.25
CA VAL A 3 35.39 -32.87 9.69
C VAL A 3 35.29 -31.42 9.25
N ALA A 4 35.31 -31.18 7.94
CA ALA A 4 35.05 -29.86 7.38
C ALA A 4 33.54 -29.62 7.38
N VAL A 5 33.07 -28.69 8.23
CA VAL A 5 31.69 -28.21 8.21
C VAL A 5 31.61 -27.12 7.15
N GLY A 6 31.18 -27.48 5.95
CA GLY A 6 30.84 -26.52 4.91
C GLY A 6 29.51 -25.86 5.25
N ALA A 7 29.52 -24.57 5.57
CA ALA A 7 28.31 -23.78 5.72
C ALA A 7 27.64 -23.59 4.35
N THR A 8 26.51 -24.25 4.12
CA THR A 8 25.65 -23.99 2.97
C THR A 8 24.91 -22.68 3.21
N VAL A 9 25.35 -21.59 2.56
CA VAL A 9 24.56 -20.36 2.47
C VAL A 9 23.43 -20.63 1.47
N ALA A 10 22.22 -20.86 1.97
CA ALA A 10 21.04 -20.89 1.13
C ALA A 10 20.74 -19.46 0.65
N LEU A 11 21.08 -19.16 -0.60
CA LEU A 11 20.62 -17.95 -1.28
C LEU A 11 19.11 -18.12 -1.52
N THR A 12 18.28 -17.64 -0.60
CA THR A 12 16.87 -17.40 -0.91
C THR A 12 16.80 -16.19 -1.82
N SER A 13 16.94 -16.43 -3.13
CA SER A 13 16.57 -15.45 -4.14
C SER A 13 15.06 -15.26 -4.04
N VAL A 14 14.61 -14.33 -3.19
CA VAL A 14 13.30 -13.73 -3.39
C VAL A 14 13.44 -13.02 -4.73
N LEU A 15 12.87 -13.61 -5.78
CA LEU A 15 12.62 -12.87 -7.00
C LEU A 15 11.70 -11.72 -6.58
N ASP A 16 12.24 -10.51 -6.44
CA ASP A 16 11.45 -9.29 -6.44
C ASP A 16 10.78 -9.19 -7.82
N ILE A 17 9.65 -9.88 -8.00
CA ILE A 17 8.74 -9.72 -9.15
C ILE A 17 7.86 -8.47 -8.94
N GLY A 18 8.28 -7.57 -8.04
CA GLY A 18 7.67 -6.28 -7.75
C GLY A 18 8.58 -5.14 -8.20
N GLY A 19 8.00 -3.96 -8.35
CA GLY A 19 8.75 -2.73 -8.61
C GLY A 19 9.80 -2.43 -7.52
N ARG A 20 10.63 -1.41 -7.73
CA ARG A 20 11.60 -0.96 -6.72
C ARG A 20 10.84 -0.46 -5.48
N GLU A 21 11.23 -0.84 -4.27
CA GLU A 21 10.64 -0.25 -3.05
C GLU A 21 10.96 1.26 -2.99
N VAL A 22 9.94 2.06 -2.73
CA VAL A 22 10.02 3.54 -2.72
C VAL A 22 9.52 4.15 -1.42
N GLY A 23 8.98 3.34 -0.52
CA GLY A 23 8.63 3.79 0.83
C GLY A 23 7.76 2.79 1.58
N VAL A 24 7.52 3.12 2.84
CA VAL A 24 6.58 2.42 3.72
C VAL A 24 5.70 3.46 4.39
N VAL A 25 4.39 3.23 4.39
CA VAL A 25 3.39 4.07 5.03
C VAL A 25 2.96 3.41 6.33
N ALA A 26 3.22 4.07 7.46
CA ALA A 26 2.62 3.65 8.72
C ALA A 26 1.14 4.03 8.75
N LEU A 27 0.28 3.11 9.16
CA LEU A 27 -1.15 3.38 9.34
C LEU A 27 -1.41 3.75 10.80
N ASP A 28 -1.87 4.97 11.03
CA ASP A 28 -2.21 5.47 12.36
C ASP A 28 -3.68 5.14 12.68
N PRO A 29 -3.95 4.32 13.71
CA PRO A 29 -5.32 3.96 14.10
C PRO A 29 -6.10 5.14 14.71
N ASP A 30 -5.41 6.14 15.25
CA ASP A 30 -6.03 7.30 15.88
C ASP A 30 -6.32 8.42 14.87
N ARG A 31 -5.77 8.30 13.65
CA ARG A 31 -5.99 9.26 12.58
C ARG A 31 -7.35 9.03 11.93
N ALA A 32 -8.18 10.07 11.99
CA ALA A 32 -9.49 10.06 11.34
C ALA A 32 -9.40 9.90 9.81
N VAL A 33 -10.34 9.14 9.26
CA VAL A 33 -10.60 9.10 7.82
C VAL A 33 -10.96 10.51 7.34
N PRO A 34 -10.41 11.00 6.21
CA PRO A 34 -10.79 12.30 5.69
C PRO A 34 -12.30 12.40 5.45
N SER A 35 -12.91 13.55 5.79
CA SER A 35 -14.36 13.78 5.74
C SER A 35 -15.02 13.38 4.42
N ARG A 36 -14.29 13.51 3.30
CA ARG A 36 -14.75 13.09 1.97
C ARG A 36 -15.02 11.58 1.84
N TRP A 37 -14.33 10.75 2.60
CA TRP A 37 -14.40 9.28 2.51
C TRP A 37 -15.04 8.65 3.76
N ASP A 38 -15.42 9.49 4.70
CA ASP A 38 -15.83 9.16 6.04
C ASP A 38 -17.09 8.26 6.03
N ASP A 39 -18.08 8.60 5.21
CA ASP A 39 -19.31 7.82 5.04
C ASP A 39 -19.09 6.40 4.52
N TRP A 40 -17.96 6.12 3.87
CA TRP A 40 -17.65 4.80 3.31
C TRP A 40 -16.69 3.99 4.16
N TYR A 41 -15.73 4.64 4.82
CA TYR A 41 -14.59 3.95 5.41
C TYR A 41 -14.44 4.13 6.91
N ARG A 42 -15.09 5.11 7.55
CA ARG A 42 -14.87 5.43 8.98
C ARG A 42 -15.03 4.22 9.88
N ASP A 43 -16.12 3.47 9.70
CA ASP A 43 -16.47 2.37 10.60
C ASP A 43 -15.65 1.10 10.35
N ALA A 44 -14.98 1.00 9.20
CA ALA A 44 -14.16 -0.15 8.81
C ALA A 44 -12.66 0.15 8.85
N ALA A 45 -12.26 1.39 9.11
CA ALA A 45 -10.86 1.80 9.08
C ALA A 45 -10.08 1.23 10.26
N THR A 46 -8.94 0.65 9.94
CA THR A 46 -7.97 0.12 10.93
C THR A 46 -6.78 1.06 11.11
N GLY A 47 -6.64 2.04 10.21
CA GLY A 47 -5.67 3.12 10.32
C GLY A 47 -5.51 3.89 9.00
N VAL A 48 -5.00 5.11 9.11
CA VAL A 48 -4.83 6.04 7.99
C VAL A 48 -3.39 6.54 7.93
N GLY A 49 -2.83 6.61 6.74
CA GLY A 49 -1.52 7.18 6.47
C GLY A 49 -1.52 8.05 5.21
N ASP A 50 -0.39 8.71 4.96
CA ASP A 50 -0.17 9.47 3.73
C ASP A 50 1.03 8.95 2.96
N PHE A 51 0.95 9.05 1.64
CA PHE A 51 2.08 8.85 0.75
C PHE A 51 2.09 9.92 -0.33
N ARG A 52 3.00 10.89 -0.24
CA ARG A 52 3.20 11.93 -1.27
C ARG A 52 1.90 12.65 -1.66
N GLY A 53 1.06 12.97 -0.67
CA GLY A 53 -0.25 13.60 -0.87
C GLY A 53 -1.41 12.66 -1.24
N LEU A 54 -1.17 11.36 -1.38
CA LEU A 54 -2.21 10.33 -1.40
C LEU A 54 -2.57 9.93 0.02
N THR A 55 -3.84 9.64 0.27
CA THR A 55 -4.30 9.04 1.53
C THR A 55 -4.37 7.53 1.35
N VAL A 56 -3.75 6.79 2.27
CA VAL A 56 -3.77 5.33 2.33
C VAL A 56 -4.58 4.92 3.55
N ILE A 57 -5.57 4.05 3.35
CA ILE A 57 -6.50 3.62 4.39
C ILE A 57 -6.43 2.09 4.47
N GLY A 58 -6.08 1.57 5.64
CA GLY A 58 -6.28 0.16 5.97
C GLY A 58 -7.71 -0.06 6.42
N LEU A 59 -8.33 -1.14 5.95
CA LEU A 59 -9.70 -1.50 6.29
C LEU A 59 -9.78 -2.96 6.76
N GLU A 60 -10.82 -3.27 7.52
CA GLU A 60 -11.29 -4.62 7.78
C GLU A 60 -12.70 -4.79 7.20
N ASN A 61 -12.89 -5.76 6.31
CA ASN A 61 -14.19 -6.02 5.69
C ASN A 61 -15.11 -6.67 6.74
N PRO A 62 -16.23 -6.04 7.11
CA PRO A 62 -17.08 -6.53 8.20
C PRO A 62 -17.84 -7.83 7.87
N ARG A 63 -17.76 -8.32 6.63
CA ARG A 63 -18.45 -9.55 6.21
C ARG A 63 -17.63 -10.81 6.41
N ASP A 64 -16.31 -10.70 6.31
CA ASP A 64 -15.39 -11.84 6.25
C ASP A 64 -14.04 -11.57 6.93
N ASP A 65 -13.93 -10.44 7.64
CA ASP A 65 -12.74 -9.97 8.35
C ASP A 65 -11.48 -9.85 7.47
N SER A 66 -11.65 -9.85 6.15
CA SER A 66 -10.52 -9.67 5.24
C SER A 66 -9.93 -8.27 5.38
N ARG A 67 -8.60 -8.22 5.44
CA ARG A 67 -7.87 -6.95 5.44
C ARG A 67 -7.91 -6.37 4.03
N CYS A 68 -8.15 -5.06 3.92
CA CYS A 68 -8.13 -4.35 2.66
C CYS A 68 -7.25 -3.10 2.75
N VAL A 69 -6.78 -2.63 1.60
CA VAL A 69 -6.11 -1.34 1.47
C VAL A 69 -6.81 -0.53 0.39
N VAL A 70 -7.05 0.74 0.68
CA VAL A 70 -7.60 1.72 -0.25
C VAL A 70 -6.65 2.90 -0.35
N VAL A 71 -6.35 3.32 -1.57
CA VAL A 71 -5.56 4.51 -1.87
C VAL A 71 -6.50 5.52 -2.54
N ALA A 72 -6.63 6.68 -1.91
CA ALA A 72 -7.46 7.77 -2.37
C ALA A 72 -6.60 8.99 -2.69
N SER A 73 -6.90 9.64 -3.81
CA SER A 73 -6.30 10.93 -4.14
C SER A 73 -6.74 12.00 -3.13
N GLY A 74 -5.86 12.98 -2.88
CA GLY A 74 -6.10 14.07 -1.95
C GLY A 74 -7.33 14.96 -2.26
N PRO A 75 -7.64 15.91 -1.36
CA PRO A 75 -8.84 16.74 -1.45
C PRO A 75 -8.89 17.55 -2.76
N GLY A 76 -9.99 17.43 -3.50
CA GLY A 76 -10.24 18.16 -4.75
C GLY A 76 -10.48 17.29 -5.99
N ARG A 77 -10.36 15.96 -5.89
CA ARG A 77 -10.47 15.04 -7.04
C ARG A 77 -11.71 14.15 -7.02
N ARG A 78 -12.21 13.85 -8.21
CA ARG A 78 -13.28 12.85 -8.48
C ARG A 78 -12.72 11.47 -8.85
N GLY A 79 -11.45 11.19 -8.54
CA GLY A 79 -10.90 9.85 -8.74
C GLY A 79 -11.60 8.85 -7.81
N THR A 80 -12.01 7.70 -8.35
CA THR A 80 -12.49 6.58 -7.54
C THR A 80 -11.31 6.04 -6.73
N PRO A 81 -11.42 5.92 -5.40
CA PRO A 81 -10.39 5.25 -4.61
C PRO A 81 -10.09 3.87 -5.20
N THR A 82 -8.82 3.53 -5.31
CA THR A 82 -8.39 2.23 -5.82
C THR A 82 -7.95 1.37 -4.66
N GLY A 83 -8.34 0.10 -4.64
CA GLY A 83 -8.05 -0.77 -3.52
C GLY A 83 -8.46 -2.20 -3.75
N GLY A 84 -8.10 -3.04 -2.80
CA GLY A 84 -8.39 -4.46 -2.83
C GLY A 84 -8.26 -5.09 -1.45
N CYS A 85 -9.01 -6.16 -1.24
CA CYS A 85 -8.91 -7.00 -0.05
C CYS A 85 -7.98 -8.18 -0.30
N GLY A 86 -7.32 -8.65 0.75
CA GLY A 86 -6.55 -9.87 0.72
C GLY A 86 -7.45 -11.10 0.55
N ALA A 87 -6.88 -12.18 0.03
CA ALA A 87 -7.58 -13.44 -0.16
C ALA A 87 -6.62 -14.61 0.05
N GLY A 88 -6.86 -15.40 1.11
CA GLY A 88 -5.96 -16.51 1.48
C GLY A 88 -4.53 -16.01 1.74
N SER A 89 -3.56 -16.56 1.01
CA SER A 89 -2.16 -16.14 1.11
C SER A 89 -1.81 -14.89 0.31
N PHE A 90 -2.75 -14.32 -0.44
CA PHE A 90 -2.52 -13.11 -1.21
C PHE A 90 -2.84 -11.87 -0.35
N PRO A 91 -1.87 -10.97 -0.12
CA PRO A 91 -2.09 -9.78 0.69
C PRO A 91 -3.00 -8.79 -0.03
N ALA A 92 -3.61 -7.90 0.76
CA ALA A 92 -4.35 -6.76 0.26
C ALA A 92 -3.41 -5.83 -0.52
N ARG A 93 -3.85 -5.37 -1.69
CA ARG A 93 -3.07 -4.47 -2.53
C ARG A 93 -3.91 -3.44 -3.27
N ALA A 94 -3.30 -2.29 -3.55
CA ALA A 94 -3.82 -1.30 -4.48
C ALA A 94 -2.77 -1.01 -5.56
N LEU A 95 -3.22 -0.81 -6.79
CA LEU A 95 -2.37 -0.44 -7.92
C LEU A 95 -2.80 0.95 -8.40
N VAL A 96 -1.85 1.86 -8.51
CA VAL A 96 -2.10 3.25 -8.89
C VAL A 96 -1.14 3.61 -10.02
N THR A 97 -1.64 4.15 -11.13
CA THR A 97 -0.81 4.71 -12.19
C THR A 97 -0.74 6.22 -11.99
N VAL A 98 0.46 6.78 -11.93
CA VAL A 98 0.64 8.23 -11.78
C VAL A 98 0.08 8.95 -12.99
N ASP A 99 -0.84 9.88 -12.79
CA ASP A 99 -1.39 10.75 -13.83
C ASP A 99 -1.13 12.25 -13.54
N ASP A 100 -1.36 13.11 -14.53
CA ASP A 100 -1.26 14.57 -14.41
C ASP A 100 -2.20 15.13 -13.31
N ASP A 101 -3.23 14.36 -13.05
CA ASP A 101 -4.24 14.51 -12.05
C ASP A 101 -3.85 13.93 -10.67
N MET A 102 -2.56 13.91 -10.31
CA MET A 102 -2.11 13.55 -8.96
C MET A 102 -1.47 14.73 -8.19
N PRO A 103 -1.28 14.61 -6.86
CA PRO A 103 -0.59 15.64 -6.08
C PRO A 103 0.78 15.97 -6.67
N ALA A 104 1.17 17.25 -6.61
CA ALA A 104 2.45 17.71 -7.14
C ALA A 104 3.63 16.93 -6.55
N GLU A 105 3.60 16.66 -5.24
CA GLU A 105 4.66 15.89 -4.57
C GLU A 105 4.85 14.48 -5.16
N LEU A 106 3.77 13.83 -5.60
CA LEU A 106 3.85 12.52 -6.24
C LEU A 106 4.42 12.65 -7.67
N ARG A 107 3.92 13.61 -8.44
CA ARG A 107 4.35 13.86 -9.84
C ARG A 107 5.80 14.34 -9.94
N ASP A 108 6.29 15.06 -8.94
CA ASP A 108 7.69 15.50 -8.87
C ASP A 108 8.63 14.33 -8.56
N ALA A 109 8.13 13.26 -7.92
CA ALA A 109 8.90 12.08 -7.56
C ALA A 109 8.82 10.95 -8.58
N PHE A 110 7.71 10.87 -9.33
CA PHE A 110 7.41 9.78 -10.27
C PHE A 110 6.84 10.36 -11.56
N THR A 111 7.41 9.96 -12.69
CA THR A 111 6.91 10.35 -14.01
C THR A 111 5.47 9.85 -14.20
N GLU A 112 4.65 10.62 -14.91
CA GLU A 112 3.36 10.17 -15.41
C GLU A 112 3.48 8.80 -16.11
N GLY A 113 2.52 7.91 -15.87
CA GLY A 113 2.51 6.52 -16.33
C GLY A 113 3.24 5.52 -15.41
N THR A 114 4.00 5.98 -14.41
CA THR A 114 4.64 5.09 -13.42
C THR A 114 3.60 4.30 -12.65
N ALA A 115 3.77 2.99 -12.51
CA ALA A 115 2.89 2.16 -11.69
C ALA A 115 3.40 2.11 -10.25
N LEU A 116 2.49 2.30 -9.29
CA LEU A 116 2.75 2.18 -7.86
C LEU A 116 1.91 1.03 -7.30
N GLU A 117 2.56 0.07 -6.64
CA GLU A 117 1.90 -1.00 -5.88
C GLU A 117 1.99 -0.69 -4.39
N PHE A 118 0.84 -0.74 -3.72
CA PHE A 118 0.69 -0.58 -2.28
C PHE A 118 0.28 -1.92 -1.70
N VAL A 119 1.12 -2.54 -0.89
CA VAL A 119 0.86 -3.86 -0.27
C VAL A 119 0.74 -3.71 1.23
N LEU A 120 -0.41 -4.11 1.79
CA LEU A 120 -0.60 -4.11 3.24
C LEU A 120 0.26 -5.20 3.90
N ASP A 121 1.01 -4.79 4.91
CA ASP A 121 1.88 -5.61 5.73
C ASP A 121 1.69 -5.24 7.20
N GLY A 122 0.80 -5.98 7.87
CA GLY A 122 0.40 -5.69 9.25
C GLY A 122 -0.24 -4.29 9.38
N GLY A 123 0.35 -3.45 10.24
CA GLY A 123 -0.07 -2.05 10.46
C GLY A 123 0.60 -1.04 9.52
N SER A 124 1.19 -1.49 8.43
CA SER A 124 1.91 -0.65 7.48
C SER A 124 1.61 -1.05 6.03
N VAL A 125 1.92 -0.18 5.08
CA VAL A 125 1.77 -0.43 3.65
C VAL A 125 3.11 -0.20 2.98
N ARG A 126 3.68 -1.25 2.36
CA ARG A 126 4.88 -1.12 1.53
C ARG A 126 4.48 -0.56 0.17
N VAL A 127 5.30 0.34 -0.36
CA VAL A 127 5.07 0.98 -1.65
C VAL A 127 6.22 0.67 -2.59
N ALA A 128 5.89 0.12 -3.77
CA ALA A 128 6.85 -0.19 -4.82
C ALA A 128 6.48 0.56 -6.11
N ALA A 129 7.47 0.93 -6.92
CA ALA A 129 7.30 1.62 -8.19
C ALA A 129 7.89 0.80 -9.35
N GLY A 130 7.16 0.67 -10.46
CA GLY A 130 7.53 -0.10 -11.64
C GLY A 130 7.19 0.58 -12.95
#